data_AF-L7UW52-F1
#
_entry.id   AF-L7UW52-F1
#
_cell.length_a   1.000
_cell.length_b   1.000
_cell.length_c   1.000
_cell.angle_alpha   90.00
_cell.angle_beta   90.00
_cell.angle_gamma   90.00
#
_symmetry.space_group_name_H-M   'P 1'
#
loop_
_entity.id
_entity.type
_entity.pdbx_description
1 polymer ?
#
loop_
_entity_poly.entity_id
_entity_poly.type
_entity_poly.pdbx_seq_one_letter_code
_entity_poly.pdbx_strand_id
1 'polypeptide(L)'
;MPIVRKVPDWMENAGNIGSRRREGKKYAVEDEALDRIAKEAEARLAQRRAARAEARELRLRELEKQQQDQENEEEKQFGTPAFAEPSPRAAAPTRTPLSRTGALSSAGQFSRRSSEDSTTDDSALPANVREMRAELKELDEKFRKAMITNAQLGNEKATLTFEVELMKDKYTELEETHTQLSKEHRKKCTEYEQLKKVATKLQEEVKALRALLQERDALIQEYGLVVVGEEENGEADIPVKDEDDEFADMDDLTPRKIAVKKALLSQEAADLLSKGAAQDSLDVRLKKFGEEKKELEDQVRRLKLELEEEKNKNRRRKENGLDYDRQKEQNKTVNEYKFRVQKAEAEVSTLQANVARLDALSARYRTQSEELEKSEEELKSEKRKLQRELRELQQKYDELDSAKNFLQRQYDKMRHDRIGRF
;
A
#
# COMPACT_ATOMS: atom_id res chain seq x y z
N MET A 1 39.18 -33.76 7.08
CA MET A 1 37.88 -33.40 7.69
C MET A 1 37.39 -32.11 7.03
N PRO A 2 36.31 -32.12 6.22
CA PRO A 2 35.75 -30.89 5.68
C PRO A 2 34.64 -30.36 6.61
N ILE A 3 34.71 -29.06 6.90
CA ILE A 3 33.74 -28.33 7.73
C ILE A 3 32.57 -27.92 6.82
N VAL A 4 31.44 -28.59 6.98
CA VAL A 4 30.18 -28.23 6.33
C VAL A 4 29.52 -27.11 7.15
N ARG A 5 29.38 -25.92 6.56
CA ARG A 5 28.66 -24.80 7.18
C ARG A 5 27.15 -25.05 7.07
N LYS A 6 26.48 -25.08 8.22
CA LYS A 6 25.01 -25.20 8.35
C LYS A 6 24.34 -23.89 7.93
N VAL A 7 23.40 -23.96 7.00
CA VAL A 7 22.52 -22.85 6.62
C VAL A 7 21.45 -22.67 7.72
N PRO A 8 21.08 -21.44 8.12
CA PRO A 8 20.06 -21.22 9.15
C PRO A 8 18.63 -21.58 8.71
N ASP A 9 17.86 -22.17 9.63
CA ASP A 9 16.50 -22.74 9.49
C ASP A 9 15.40 -21.80 8.94
N TRP A 10 15.65 -20.50 8.76
CA TRP A 10 14.64 -19.58 8.23
C TRP A 10 14.56 -19.56 6.70
N MET A 11 15.48 -20.21 5.99
CA MET A 11 15.48 -20.30 4.52
C MET A 11 14.74 -21.51 3.93
N GLU A 12 14.32 -22.49 4.74
CA GLU A 12 13.69 -23.73 4.22
C GLU A 12 12.15 -23.72 4.21
N ASN A 13 11.49 -22.65 4.66
CA ASN A 13 10.03 -22.64 4.81
C ASN A 13 9.29 -21.71 3.81
N ALA A 14 9.73 -21.68 2.55
CA ALA A 14 9.08 -20.94 1.47
C ALA A 14 8.30 -21.84 0.49
N GLY A 15 7.87 -23.03 0.94
CA GLY A 15 7.40 -24.07 0.02
C GLY A 15 6.28 -24.98 0.53
N ASN A 16 5.35 -24.52 1.37
CA ASN A 16 4.05 -25.22 1.50
C ASN A 16 2.99 -24.38 2.22
N ILE A 17 2.38 -23.40 1.55
CA ILE A 17 1.11 -22.83 2.03
C ILE A 17 -0.01 -23.62 1.36
N GLY A 18 -0.51 -24.61 2.11
CA GLY A 18 -1.66 -25.41 1.74
C GLY A 18 -2.85 -24.54 1.36
N SER A 19 -3.34 -24.77 0.14
CA SER A 19 -4.74 -24.72 -0.28
C SER A 19 -5.76 -24.34 0.82
N ARG A 20 -5.99 -23.04 1.03
CA ARG A 20 -7.30 -22.56 1.52
C ARG A 20 -8.25 -22.51 0.34
N ARG A 21 -8.75 -23.68 -0.03
CA ARG A 21 -9.86 -23.83 -0.97
C ARG A 21 -11.17 -23.46 -0.25
N ARG A 22 -11.93 -22.53 -0.83
CA ARG A 22 -13.37 -22.25 -0.62
C ARG A 22 -13.78 -21.30 0.51
N GLU A 23 -13.40 -20.03 0.42
CA GLU A 23 -14.26 -18.94 0.96
C GLU A 23 -14.50 -17.84 -0.08
N GLY A 24 -13.46 -17.37 -0.80
CA GLY A 24 -13.62 -16.32 -1.82
C GLY A 24 -14.53 -16.68 -3.02
N LYS A 25 -14.74 -17.97 -3.29
CA LYS A 25 -15.63 -18.42 -4.39
C LYS A 25 -17.12 -18.39 -4.02
N LYS A 26 -17.45 -18.36 -2.72
CA LYS A 26 -18.84 -18.19 -2.26
C LYS A 26 -19.21 -16.71 -2.27
N TYR A 27 -18.35 -15.84 -1.74
CA TYR A 27 -18.52 -14.39 -1.79
C TYR A 27 -18.62 -13.87 -3.23
N ALA A 28 -17.79 -14.35 -4.17
CA ALA A 28 -17.90 -13.93 -5.57
C ALA A 28 -19.23 -14.35 -6.23
N VAL A 29 -19.79 -15.51 -5.88
CA VAL A 29 -21.08 -15.98 -6.41
C VAL A 29 -22.26 -15.28 -5.73
N GLU A 30 -22.13 -14.98 -4.44
CA GLU A 30 -23.11 -14.20 -3.67
C GLU A 30 -23.13 -12.74 -4.13
N ASP A 31 -21.98 -12.10 -4.35
CA ASP A 31 -21.89 -10.74 -4.91
C ASP A 31 -22.43 -10.69 -6.33
N GLU A 32 -22.13 -11.69 -7.17
CA GLU A 32 -22.70 -11.77 -8.52
C GLU A 32 -24.23 -11.99 -8.50
N ALA A 33 -24.75 -12.72 -7.51
CA ALA A 33 -26.19 -12.87 -7.30
C ALA A 33 -26.84 -11.55 -6.82
N LEU A 34 -26.19 -10.82 -5.91
CA LEU A 34 -26.66 -9.51 -5.44
C LEU A 34 -26.66 -8.47 -6.56
N ASP A 35 -25.65 -8.48 -7.43
CA ASP A 35 -25.60 -7.60 -8.61
C ASP A 35 -26.71 -7.92 -9.62
N ARG A 36 -27.05 -9.20 -9.84
CA ARG A 36 -28.18 -9.59 -10.69
C ARG A 36 -29.52 -9.14 -10.11
N ILE A 37 -29.71 -9.31 -8.81
CA ILE A 37 -30.93 -8.86 -8.11
C ILE A 37 -31.05 -7.33 -8.18
N ALA A 38 -29.95 -6.60 -8.00
CA ALA A 38 -29.93 -5.14 -8.10
C ALA A 38 -30.30 -4.66 -9.53
N LYS A 39 -29.72 -5.28 -10.56
CA LYS A 39 -30.04 -4.99 -11.98
C LYS A 39 -31.49 -5.33 -12.33
N GLU A 40 -32.01 -6.44 -11.82
CA GLU A 40 -33.40 -6.83 -12.05
C GLU A 40 -34.38 -5.88 -11.35
N ALA A 41 -34.07 -5.46 -10.12
CA ALA A 41 -34.86 -4.46 -9.40
C ALA A 41 -34.86 -3.10 -10.10
N GLU A 42 -33.71 -2.68 -10.64
CA GLU A 42 -33.58 -1.45 -11.42
C GLU A 42 -34.37 -1.52 -12.74
N ALA A 43 -34.28 -2.62 -13.47
CA ALA A 43 -35.06 -2.84 -14.69
C ALA A 43 -36.57 -2.81 -14.42
N ARG A 44 -37.01 -3.40 -13.30
CA ARG A 44 -38.42 -3.40 -12.89
C ARG A 44 -38.90 -2.01 -12.48
N LEU A 45 -38.05 -1.20 -11.85
CA LEU A 45 -38.35 0.21 -11.57
C LEU A 45 -38.42 1.03 -12.87
N ALA A 46 -37.50 0.81 -13.81
CA ALA A 46 -37.52 1.46 -15.12
C ALA A 46 -38.79 1.14 -15.92
N GLN A 47 -39.23 -0.12 -15.93
CA GLN A 47 -40.51 -0.51 -16.54
C GLN A 47 -41.72 0.15 -15.87
N ARG A 48 -41.73 0.27 -14.54
CA ARG A 48 -42.79 1.00 -13.82
C ARG A 48 -42.78 2.49 -14.17
N ARG A 49 -41.61 3.11 -14.35
CA ARG A 49 -41.50 4.50 -14.83
C ARG A 49 -42.05 4.65 -16.24
N ALA A 50 -41.68 3.75 -17.16
CA ALA A 50 -42.19 3.76 -18.53
C ALA A 50 -43.72 3.60 -18.57
N ALA A 51 -44.29 2.66 -17.82
CA ALA A 51 -45.74 2.45 -17.75
C ALA A 51 -46.48 3.67 -17.16
N ARG A 52 -45.90 4.36 -16.17
CA ARG A 52 -46.46 5.62 -15.66
C ARG A 52 -46.38 6.73 -16.71
N ALA A 53 -45.26 6.86 -17.42
CA ALA A 53 -45.11 7.83 -18.49
C ALA A 53 -46.11 7.60 -19.64
N GLU A 54 -46.29 6.35 -20.07
CA GLU A 54 -47.31 5.97 -21.06
C GLU A 54 -48.73 6.26 -20.57
N ALA A 55 -49.03 6.00 -19.29
CA ALA A 55 -50.33 6.35 -18.70
C ALA A 55 -50.57 7.87 -18.68
N ARG A 56 -49.54 8.69 -18.41
CA ARG A 56 -49.62 10.16 -18.53
C ARG A 56 -49.92 10.57 -19.97
N GLU A 57 -49.23 9.96 -20.94
CA GLU A 57 -49.38 10.27 -22.37
C GLU A 57 -50.80 9.92 -22.87
N LEU A 58 -51.34 8.77 -22.45
CA LEU A 58 -52.72 8.38 -22.79
C LEU A 58 -53.75 9.31 -22.17
N ARG A 59 -53.58 9.69 -20.90
CA ARG A 59 -54.49 10.62 -20.22
C ARG A 59 -54.43 12.03 -20.82
N LEU A 60 -53.24 12.49 -21.22
CA LEU A 60 -53.08 13.78 -21.90
C LEU A 60 -53.82 13.79 -23.25
N ARG A 61 -53.67 12.72 -24.04
CA ARG A 61 -54.41 12.55 -25.30
C ARG A 61 -55.92 12.47 -25.10
N GLU A 62 -56.38 11.84 -24.02
CA GLU A 62 -57.81 11.75 -23.72
C GLU A 62 -58.38 13.12 -23.31
N LEU A 63 -57.65 13.90 -22.52
CA LEU A 63 -58.03 15.27 -22.17
C LEU A 63 -58.04 16.19 -23.40
N GLU A 64 -57.05 16.09 -24.28
CA GLU A 64 -56.99 16.82 -25.55
C GLU A 64 -58.18 16.46 -26.45
N LYS A 65 -58.52 15.17 -26.52
CA LYS A 65 -59.70 14.70 -27.25
C LYS A 65 -61.00 15.22 -26.64
N GLN A 66 -61.14 15.23 -25.31
CA GLN A 66 -62.33 15.78 -24.64
C GLN A 66 -62.47 17.30 -24.89
N GLN A 67 -61.37 18.05 -24.91
CA GLN A 67 -61.38 19.46 -25.28
C GLN A 67 -61.82 19.64 -26.73
N GLN A 68 -61.27 18.85 -27.66
CA GLN A 68 -61.64 18.90 -29.06
C GLN A 68 -63.10 18.51 -29.30
N ASP A 69 -63.61 17.50 -28.59
CA ASP A 69 -65.01 17.08 -28.66
C ASP A 69 -65.94 18.15 -28.07
N GLN A 70 -65.54 18.85 -26.99
CA GLN A 70 -66.26 19.99 -26.44
C GLN A 70 -66.27 21.19 -27.40
N GLU A 71 -65.12 21.55 -28.00
CA GLU A 71 -65.04 22.60 -29.03
C GLU A 71 -65.94 22.27 -30.24
N ASN A 72 -65.95 21.01 -30.68
CA ASN A 72 -66.83 20.54 -31.76
C ASN A 72 -68.32 20.57 -31.39
N GLU A 73 -68.66 20.30 -30.12
CA GLU A 73 -70.03 20.40 -29.62
C GLU A 73 -70.47 21.86 -29.48
N GLU A 74 -69.60 22.74 -28.98
CA GLU A 74 -69.81 24.19 -28.93
C GLU A 74 -69.99 24.75 -30.36
N GLU A 75 -69.16 24.32 -31.32
CA GLU A 75 -69.27 24.71 -32.74
C GLU A 75 -70.58 24.23 -33.38
N LYS A 76 -71.06 23.02 -33.03
CA LYS A 76 -72.37 22.50 -33.49
C LYS A 76 -73.57 23.18 -32.81
N GLN A 77 -73.40 23.66 -31.58
CA GLN A 77 -74.46 24.27 -30.80
C GLN A 77 -74.58 25.77 -31.09
N PHE A 78 -73.49 26.43 -31.51
CA PHE A 78 -73.46 27.82 -31.97
C PHE A 78 -73.48 27.98 -33.51
N GLY A 79 -73.14 26.93 -34.26
CA GLY A 79 -73.12 26.92 -35.71
C GLY A 79 -74.40 26.36 -36.34
N THR A 80 -75.36 27.24 -36.65
CA THR A 80 -76.33 27.02 -37.74
C THR A 80 -76.40 28.25 -38.64
N PRO A 81 -76.65 28.09 -39.95
CA PRO A 81 -75.80 28.71 -40.98
C PRO A 81 -76.38 30.01 -41.53
N ALA A 82 -75.52 31.00 -41.78
CA ALA A 82 -75.79 32.07 -42.72
C ALA A 82 -74.72 32.04 -43.81
N PHE A 83 -75.19 31.90 -45.06
CA PHE A 83 -74.48 32.14 -46.31
C PHE A 83 -73.51 31.04 -46.80
N ALA A 84 -74.05 30.14 -47.61
CA ALA A 84 -73.27 29.29 -48.51
C ALA A 84 -72.88 30.08 -49.77
N GLU A 85 -71.59 30.19 -50.03
CA GLU A 85 -71.03 30.63 -51.32
C GLU A 85 -70.01 29.57 -51.78
N PRO A 86 -70.05 29.09 -53.04
CA PRO A 86 -69.18 27.99 -53.48
C PRO A 86 -67.95 28.54 -54.22
N SER A 87 -66.75 28.05 -53.89
CA SER A 87 -65.64 28.03 -54.84
C SER A 87 -64.61 26.93 -54.50
N PRO A 88 -63.94 26.30 -55.49
CA PRO A 88 -63.49 24.92 -55.38
C PRO A 88 -61.98 24.76 -55.18
N ARG A 89 -61.60 23.49 -54.90
CA ARG A 89 -60.38 22.76 -55.36
C ARG A 89 -59.32 22.47 -54.28
N ALA A 90 -59.19 21.21 -53.88
CA ALA A 90 -58.11 20.31 -54.33
C ALA A 90 -58.05 18.96 -53.56
N ALA A 91 -57.93 17.90 -54.36
CA ALA A 91 -57.13 16.66 -54.17
C ALA A 91 -57.30 15.75 -52.92
N ALA A 92 -57.90 14.58 -53.18
CA ALA A 92 -57.60 13.28 -52.56
C ALA A 92 -56.22 12.74 -53.07
N PRO A 93 -55.65 11.57 -52.66
CA PRO A 93 -56.23 10.40 -51.94
C PRO A 93 -55.28 9.78 -50.85
N THR A 94 -55.55 8.74 -50.04
CA THR A 94 -55.83 7.32 -50.37
C THR A 94 -55.87 6.43 -49.08
N ARG A 95 -56.81 5.45 -49.03
CA ARG A 95 -56.71 4.01 -48.56
C ARG A 95 -56.88 3.57 -47.07
N THR A 96 -58.12 3.14 -46.74
CA THR A 96 -58.67 1.82 -46.23
C THR A 96 -57.79 0.72 -45.57
N PRO A 97 -58.31 -0.35 -44.87
CA PRO A 97 -59.70 -0.74 -44.48
C PRO A 97 -59.94 -1.36 -43.04
N LEU A 98 -61.24 -1.47 -42.67
CA LEU A 98 -62.00 -2.48 -41.87
C LEU A 98 -61.52 -3.02 -40.51
N SER A 99 -62.39 -2.93 -39.48
CA SER A 99 -63.11 -4.10 -38.91
C SER A 99 -64.19 -3.77 -37.85
N ARG A 100 -65.41 -4.29 -38.14
CA ARG A 100 -66.42 -4.99 -37.32
C ARG A 100 -67.14 -4.35 -36.10
N THR A 101 -68.48 -4.54 -36.18
CA THR A 101 -69.49 -4.80 -35.13
C THR A 101 -69.76 -3.63 -34.18
N GLY A 102 -70.98 -3.11 -34.03
CA GLY A 102 -72.27 -3.77 -34.03
C GLY A 102 -72.92 -3.41 -32.68
N ALA A 103 -73.74 -2.37 -32.65
CA ALA A 103 -74.62 -2.10 -31.52
C ALA A 103 -75.79 -1.25 -32.02
N LEU A 104 -76.97 -1.83 -31.89
CA LEU A 104 -78.24 -1.17 -32.07
C LEU A 104 -78.38 -0.12 -30.96
N SER A 105 -78.69 1.11 -31.32
CA SER A 105 -79.34 2.04 -30.38
C SER A 105 -80.09 3.08 -31.17
N SER A 106 -81.41 2.87 -31.20
CA SER A 106 -82.48 3.85 -31.32
C SER A 106 -82.05 5.29 -31.02
N ALA A 107 -81.65 6.04 -32.04
CA ALA A 107 -81.69 7.50 -32.01
C ALA A 107 -83.06 7.93 -32.52
N GLY A 108 -84.00 7.98 -31.59
CA GLY A 108 -85.25 8.69 -31.78
C GLY A 108 -84.98 10.13 -32.20
N GLN A 109 -85.76 10.60 -33.15
CA GLN A 109 -85.92 12.00 -33.45
C GLN A 109 -86.28 12.72 -32.15
N PHE A 110 -85.29 13.33 -31.50
CA PHE A 110 -85.57 14.31 -30.46
C PHE A 110 -86.13 15.54 -31.16
N SER A 111 -87.46 15.54 -31.22
CA SER A 111 -88.35 16.69 -31.27
C SER A 111 -87.70 17.93 -30.67
N ARG A 112 -87.06 18.74 -31.53
CA ARG A 112 -86.84 20.16 -31.28
C ARG A 112 -88.19 20.86 -31.41
N ARG A 113 -89.07 20.61 -30.45
CA ARG A 113 -90.19 21.49 -30.14
C ARG A 113 -89.74 22.38 -28.99
N SER A 114 -88.86 23.34 -29.30
CA SER A 114 -88.76 24.54 -28.46
C SER A 114 -89.99 25.37 -28.83
N SER A 115 -91.09 25.19 -28.09
CA SER A 115 -92.26 26.03 -28.22
C SER A 115 -92.05 27.29 -27.37
N GLU A 116 -91.19 28.17 -27.86
CA GLU A 116 -91.17 29.58 -27.46
C GLU A 116 -91.93 30.38 -28.53
N ASP A 117 -93.23 30.16 -28.59
CA ASP A 117 -94.13 31.09 -29.28
C ASP A 117 -95.41 31.22 -28.45
N SER A 118 -95.32 32.02 -27.40
CA SER A 118 -96.47 32.69 -26.81
C SER A 118 -96.25 34.18 -26.99
N THR A 119 -96.62 34.65 -28.16
CA THR A 119 -96.92 36.06 -28.47
C THR A 119 -98.16 36.51 -27.70
N THR A 120 -98.10 36.48 -26.37
CA THR A 120 -99.01 37.25 -25.52
C THR A 120 -98.34 38.58 -25.27
N ASP A 121 -98.94 39.67 -25.75
CA ASP A 121 -98.49 41.04 -25.50
C ASP A 121 -98.28 41.24 -23.99
N ASP A 122 -97.01 41.33 -23.59
CA ASP A 122 -96.59 41.39 -22.19
C ASP A 122 -97.18 42.64 -21.50
N SER A 123 -97.59 43.65 -22.29
CA SER A 123 -98.26 44.89 -21.90
C SER A 123 -99.65 44.70 -21.28
N ALA A 124 -100.36 43.61 -21.61
CA ALA A 124 -101.75 43.35 -21.21
C ALA A 124 -101.90 42.54 -19.90
N LEU A 125 -100.80 42.08 -19.30
CA LEU A 125 -100.81 41.32 -18.05
C LEU A 125 -100.76 42.23 -16.81
N PRO A 126 -101.38 41.86 -15.67
CA PRO A 126 -101.27 42.61 -14.41
C PRO A 126 -99.81 42.81 -14.00
N ALA A 127 -99.46 43.98 -13.45
CA ALA A 127 -98.09 44.34 -13.09
C ALA A 127 -97.37 43.26 -12.25
N ASN A 128 -98.06 42.67 -11.27
CA ASN A 128 -97.57 41.57 -10.44
C ASN A 128 -97.16 40.33 -11.27
N VAL A 129 -97.91 39.97 -12.32
CA VAL A 129 -97.58 38.82 -13.18
C VAL A 129 -96.37 39.12 -14.07
N ARG A 130 -96.21 40.37 -14.51
CA ARG A 130 -95.03 40.80 -15.28
C ARG A 130 -93.76 40.80 -14.41
N GLU A 131 -93.86 41.30 -13.18
CA GLU A 131 -92.76 41.28 -12.20
C GLU A 131 -92.34 39.84 -11.87
N MET A 132 -93.29 38.94 -11.58
CA MET A 132 -92.99 37.52 -11.35
C MET A 132 -92.35 36.83 -12.57
N ARG A 133 -92.75 37.20 -13.79
CA ARG A 133 -92.09 36.69 -15.02
C ARG A 133 -90.69 37.26 -15.22
N ALA A 134 -90.47 38.53 -14.86
CA ALA A 134 -89.14 39.16 -14.91
C ALA A 134 -88.20 38.54 -13.86
N GLU A 135 -88.70 38.31 -12.64
CA GLU A 135 -87.96 37.61 -11.58
C GLU A 135 -87.64 36.16 -11.96
N LEU A 136 -88.58 35.45 -12.60
CA LEU A 136 -88.34 34.11 -13.12
C LEU A 136 -87.23 34.12 -14.20
N LYS A 137 -87.28 35.06 -15.14
CA LYS A 137 -86.21 35.24 -16.15
C LYS A 137 -84.87 35.59 -15.51
N GLU A 138 -84.85 36.47 -14.52
CA GLU A 138 -83.63 36.83 -13.80
C GLU A 138 -83.06 35.63 -13.01
N LEU A 139 -83.93 34.81 -12.42
CA LEU A 139 -83.55 33.58 -11.73
C LEU A 139 -83.01 32.53 -12.72
N ASP A 140 -83.65 32.37 -13.88
CA ASP A 140 -83.20 31.49 -14.96
C ASP A 140 -81.84 31.92 -15.53
N GLU A 141 -81.62 33.23 -15.71
CA GLU A 141 -80.33 33.78 -16.12
C GLU A 141 -79.25 33.57 -15.06
N LYS A 142 -79.56 33.77 -13.77
CA LYS A 142 -78.65 33.49 -12.65
C LYS A 142 -78.31 32.00 -12.58
N PHE A 143 -79.29 31.11 -12.76
CA PHE A 143 -79.06 29.67 -12.81
C PHE A 143 -78.18 29.28 -13.99
N ARG A 144 -78.44 29.84 -15.18
CA ARG A 144 -77.59 29.62 -16.37
C ARG A 144 -76.15 30.08 -16.13
N LYS A 145 -75.96 31.28 -15.57
CA LYS A 145 -74.62 31.79 -15.21
C LYS A 145 -73.93 30.88 -14.20
N ALA A 146 -74.63 30.46 -13.15
CA ALA A 146 -74.10 29.54 -12.14
C ALA A 146 -73.69 28.19 -12.76
N MET A 147 -74.50 27.64 -13.67
CA MET A 147 -74.18 26.40 -14.39
C MET A 147 -72.92 26.55 -15.27
N ILE A 148 -72.79 27.66 -16.00
CA ILE A 148 -71.59 27.95 -16.80
C ILE A 148 -70.35 28.07 -15.90
N THR A 149 -70.44 28.83 -14.80
CA THR A 149 -69.32 28.97 -13.87
C THR A 149 -68.96 27.65 -13.19
N ASN A 150 -69.95 26.81 -12.87
CA ASN A 150 -69.71 25.49 -12.27
C ASN A 150 -69.03 24.53 -13.27
N ALA A 151 -69.41 24.59 -14.55
CA ALA A 151 -68.71 23.86 -15.61
C ALA A 151 -67.25 24.35 -15.77
N GLN A 152 -67.03 25.67 -15.77
CA GLN A 152 -65.69 26.27 -15.81
C GLN A 152 -64.83 25.82 -14.62
N LEU A 153 -65.37 25.88 -13.40
CA LEU A 153 -64.69 25.40 -12.20
C LEU A 153 -64.39 23.90 -12.26
N GLY A 154 -65.27 23.10 -12.88
CA GLY A 154 -65.04 21.68 -13.13
C GLY A 154 -63.81 21.45 -14.03
N ASN A 155 -63.70 22.22 -15.12
CA ASN A 155 -62.57 22.17 -16.04
C ASN A 155 -61.27 22.64 -15.38
N GLU A 156 -61.28 23.77 -14.66
CA GLU A 156 -60.12 24.26 -13.90
C GLU A 156 -59.66 23.24 -12.85
N LYS A 157 -60.60 22.63 -12.13
CA LYS A 157 -60.31 21.56 -11.17
C LYS A 157 -59.66 20.35 -11.86
N ALA A 158 -60.15 19.95 -13.03
CA ALA A 158 -59.56 18.83 -13.78
C ALA A 158 -58.12 19.15 -14.22
N THR A 159 -57.89 20.35 -14.75
CA THR A 159 -56.57 20.84 -15.16
C THR A 159 -55.59 20.89 -13.98
N LEU A 160 -55.97 21.51 -12.85
CA LEU A 160 -55.14 21.58 -11.65
C LEU A 160 -54.86 20.19 -11.07
N THR A 161 -55.83 19.28 -11.14
CA THR A 161 -55.63 17.89 -10.69
C THR A 161 -54.56 17.20 -11.54
N PHE A 162 -54.59 17.38 -12.86
CA PHE A 162 -53.57 16.85 -13.76
C PHE A 162 -52.18 17.47 -13.48
N GLU A 163 -52.11 18.78 -13.28
CA GLU A 163 -50.85 19.46 -12.94
C GLU A 163 -50.25 18.94 -11.63
N VAL A 164 -51.07 18.73 -10.61
CA VAL A 164 -50.63 18.12 -9.34
C VAL A 164 -50.12 16.69 -9.54
N GLU A 165 -50.79 15.88 -10.35
CA GLU A 165 -50.32 14.52 -10.69
C GLU A 165 -48.95 14.59 -11.37
N LEU A 166 -48.77 15.47 -12.37
CA LEU A 166 -47.50 15.66 -13.08
C LEU A 166 -46.37 16.14 -12.15
N MET A 167 -46.68 17.01 -11.19
CA MET A 167 -45.69 17.51 -10.24
C MET A 167 -45.29 16.45 -9.21
N LYS A 168 -46.23 15.62 -8.73
CA LYS A 168 -45.91 14.47 -7.86
C LYS A 168 -44.98 13.50 -8.56
N ASP A 169 -45.25 13.27 -9.83
CA ASP A 169 -44.48 12.40 -10.68
C ASP A 169 -43.03 12.89 -10.88
N LYS A 170 -42.85 14.17 -11.25
CA LYS A 170 -41.53 14.82 -11.28
C LYS A 170 -40.81 14.76 -9.94
N TYR A 171 -41.55 14.94 -8.84
CA TYR A 171 -41.00 14.84 -7.49
C TYR A 171 -40.47 13.43 -7.21
N THR A 172 -41.20 12.37 -7.56
CA THR A 172 -40.71 10.99 -7.41
C THR A 172 -39.47 10.70 -8.26
N GLU A 173 -39.40 11.24 -9.48
CA GLU A 173 -38.21 11.10 -10.35
C GLU A 173 -36.98 11.80 -9.75
N LEU A 174 -37.17 12.99 -9.15
CA LEU A 174 -36.12 13.70 -8.42
C LEU A 174 -35.69 12.96 -7.15
N GLU A 175 -36.61 12.39 -6.38
CA GLU A 175 -36.27 11.59 -5.20
C GLU A 175 -35.43 10.36 -5.59
N GLU A 176 -35.83 9.66 -6.65
CA GLU A 176 -35.12 8.48 -7.11
C GLU A 176 -33.71 8.82 -7.62
N THR A 177 -33.55 9.88 -8.42
CA THR A 177 -32.22 10.34 -8.88
C THR A 177 -31.34 10.79 -7.71
N HIS A 178 -31.91 11.49 -6.73
CA HIS A 178 -31.20 11.86 -5.50
C HIS A 178 -30.72 10.62 -4.73
N THR A 179 -31.55 9.58 -4.60
CA THR A 179 -31.13 8.33 -3.93
C THR A 179 -30.05 7.58 -4.71
N GLN A 180 -30.08 7.60 -6.04
CA GLN A 180 -29.06 7.00 -6.90
C GLN A 180 -27.72 7.74 -6.75
N LEU A 181 -27.72 9.07 -6.90
CA LEU A 181 -26.54 9.92 -6.72
C LEU A 181 -25.95 9.77 -5.31
N SER A 182 -26.79 9.68 -4.28
CA SER A 182 -26.34 9.43 -2.91
C SER A 182 -25.62 8.08 -2.75
N LYS A 183 -26.10 7.03 -3.43
CA LYS A 183 -25.44 5.70 -3.42
C LYS A 183 -24.12 5.72 -4.18
N GLU A 184 -24.08 6.35 -5.35
CA GLU A 184 -22.85 6.51 -6.14
C GLU A 184 -21.80 7.31 -5.39
N HIS A 185 -22.19 8.40 -4.73
CA HIS A 185 -21.29 9.18 -3.90
C HIS A 185 -20.67 8.32 -2.79
N ARG A 186 -21.46 7.51 -2.08
CA ARG A 186 -20.95 6.58 -1.06
C ARG A 186 -19.96 5.58 -1.65
N LYS A 187 -20.25 4.99 -2.83
CA LYS A 187 -19.33 4.07 -3.52
C LYS A 187 -18.01 4.76 -3.86
N LYS A 188 -18.06 5.95 -4.47
CA LYS A 188 -16.86 6.74 -4.79
C LYS A 188 -16.05 7.12 -3.55
N CYS A 189 -16.70 7.45 -2.43
CA CYS A 189 -16.00 7.68 -1.17
C CYS A 189 -15.26 6.43 -0.68
N THR A 190 -15.88 5.25 -0.76
CA THR A 190 -15.22 4.00 -0.37
C THR A 190 -14.04 3.64 -1.29
N GLU A 191 -14.18 3.83 -2.60
CA GLU A 191 -13.10 3.64 -3.58
C GLU A 191 -11.95 4.62 -3.34
N TYR A 192 -12.27 5.89 -3.08
CA TYR A 192 -11.29 6.91 -2.73
C TYR A 192 -10.51 6.54 -1.47
N GLU A 193 -11.17 6.07 -0.41
CA GLU A 193 -10.49 5.62 0.80
C GLU A 193 -9.59 4.40 0.56
N GLN A 194 -9.99 3.47 -0.30
CA GLN A 194 -9.17 2.33 -0.69
C GLN A 194 -7.93 2.77 -1.48
N LEU A 195 -8.10 3.62 -2.49
CA LEU A 195 -7.00 4.17 -3.28
C LEU A 195 -6.05 4.98 -2.41
N LYS A 196 -6.57 5.78 -1.47
CA LYS A 196 -5.76 6.53 -0.51
C LYS A 196 -4.87 5.60 0.33
N LYS A 197 -5.39 4.47 0.81
CA LYS A 197 -4.60 3.46 1.55
C LYS A 197 -3.50 2.83 0.69
N VAL A 198 -3.77 2.58 -0.59
CA VAL A 198 -2.75 2.06 -1.52
C VAL A 198 -1.68 3.12 -1.78
N ALA A 199 -2.07 4.36 -2.05
CA ALA A 199 -1.15 5.47 -2.28
C ALA A 199 -0.23 5.72 -1.07
N THR A 200 -0.75 5.68 0.16
CA THR A 200 0.08 5.83 1.36
C THR A 200 1.11 4.71 1.50
N LYS A 201 0.73 3.46 1.21
CA LYS A 201 1.65 2.31 1.24
C LYS A 201 2.76 2.46 0.20
N LEU A 202 2.40 2.80 -1.04
CA LEU A 202 3.37 3.05 -2.10
C LEU A 202 4.31 4.21 -1.74
N GLN A 203 3.80 5.26 -1.09
CA GLN A 203 4.63 6.37 -0.62
C GLN A 203 5.63 5.93 0.46
N GLU A 204 5.23 5.05 1.38
CA GLU A 204 6.13 4.44 2.37
C GLU A 204 7.18 3.55 1.71
N GLU A 205 6.80 2.73 0.73
CA GLU A 205 7.72 1.89 -0.05
C GLU A 205 8.75 2.72 -0.81
N VAL A 206 8.33 3.80 -1.48
CA VAL A 206 9.24 4.73 -2.17
C VAL A 206 10.21 5.39 -1.19
N LYS A 207 9.75 5.78 0.01
CA LYS A 207 10.64 6.32 1.05
C LYS A 207 11.67 5.30 1.50
N ALA A 208 11.25 4.05 1.73
CA ALA A 208 12.15 2.97 2.12
C ALA A 208 13.19 2.67 1.03
N LEU A 209 12.78 2.57 -0.23
CA LEU A 209 13.68 2.35 -1.37
C LEU A 209 14.67 3.50 -1.55
N ARG A 210 14.24 4.75 -1.37
CA ARG A 210 15.13 5.92 -1.38
C ARG A 210 16.16 5.86 -0.25
N ALA A 211 15.77 5.47 0.95
CA ALA A 211 16.69 5.32 2.08
C ALA A 211 17.74 4.22 1.81
N LEU A 212 17.32 3.07 1.26
CA LEU A 212 18.24 1.99 0.87
C LEU A 212 19.22 2.42 -0.22
N LEU A 213 18.78 3.22 -1.20
CA LEU A 213 19.66 3.79 -2.22
C LEU A 213 20.66 4.77 -1.61
N GLN A 214 20.22 5.64 -0.70
CA GLN A 214 21.11 6.56 0.02
C GLN A 214 22.16 5.81 0.85
N GLU A 215 21.77 4.74 1.55
CA GLU A 215 22.70 3.88 2.29
C GLU A 215 23.70 3.21 1.35
N ARG A 216 23.24 2.66 0.23
CA ARG A 216 24.11 2.09 -0.81
C ARG A 216 25.12 3.12 -1.33
N ASP A 217 24.67 4.32 -1.63
CA ASP A 217 25.52 5.40 -2.17
C ASP A 217 26.50 5.92 -1.11
N ALA A 218 26.10 5.97 0.16
CA ALA A 218 26.98 6.28 1.29
C ALA A 218 28.08 5.22 1.46
N LEU A 219 27.74 3.93 1.36
CA LEU A 219 28.73 2.85 1.39
C LEU A 219 29.70 2.96 0.21
N ILE A 220 29.20 3.22 -1.01
CA ILE A 220 30.05 3.43 -2.18
C ILE A 220 31.08 4.55 -1.91
N GLN A 221 30.66 5.66 -1.30
CA GLN A 221 31.55 6.77 -0.93
C GLN A 221 32.53 6.40 0.19
N GLU A 222 32.07 5.76 1.26
CA GLU A 222 32.90 5.38 2.41
C GLU A 222 34.02 4.41 2.02
N TYR A 223 33.72 3.45 1.14
CA TYR A 223 34.72 2.52 0.61
C TYR A 223 35.56 3.11 -0.54
N GLY A 224 35.38 4.39 -0.88
CA GLY A 224 36.13 5.06 -1.94
C GLY A 224 35.96 4.39 -3.30
N LEU A 225 34.76 3.87 -3.57
CA LEU A 225 34.43 3.23 -4.83
C LEU A 225 33.91 4.27 -5.82
N VAL A 226 34.40 4.20 -7.06
CA VAL A 226 34.00 5.04 -8.18
C VAL A 226 33.21 4.18 -9.17
N VAL A 227 32.09 4.71 -9.63
CA VAL A 227 31.30 4.09 -10.69
C VAL A 227 32.00 4.38 -12.01
N VAL A 228 32.51 3.34 -12.66
CA VAL A 228 33.16 3.42 -13.96
C VAL A 228 32.31 2.65 -14.97
N GLY A 229 31.90 3.32 -16.04
CA GLY A 229 31.13 2.77 -17.13
C GLY A 229 31.20 3.71 -18.33
N GLU A 230 30.69 3.28 -19.48
CA GLU A 230 30.59 4.16 -20.64
C GLU A 230 29.59 5.28 -20.32
N GLU A 231 30.10 6.49 -20.09
CA GLU A 231 29.26 7.68 -20.15
C GLU A 231 28.89 7.86 -21.61
N GLU A 232 27.63 7.61 -21.93
CA GLU A 232 27.06 8.12 -23.17
C GLU A 232 27.19 9.64 -23.06
N ASN A 233 28.21 10.22 -23.70
CA ASN A 233 28.30 11.65 -24.00
C ASN A 233 27.20 12.01 -25.00
N GLY A 234 25.95 11.79 -24.60
CA GLY A 234 24.77 12.37 -25.18
C GLY A 234 24.17 13.22 -24.09
N GLU A 235 24.30 14.54 -24.23
CA GLU A 235 23.28 15.46 -23.73
C GLU A 235 21.92 14.88 -24.12
N ALA A 236 21.28 14.17 -23.19
CA ALA A 236 19.84 14.14 -23.15
C ALA A 236 19.44 15.53 -22.68
N ASP A 237 19.43 16.47 -23.62
CA ASP A 237 18.54 17.62 -23.58
C ASP A 237 17.18 17.05 -23.20
N ILE A 238 16.82 17.20 -21.93
CA ILE A 238 15.43 17.07 -21.48
C ILE A 238 14.78 18.29 -22.12
N PRO A 239 13.96 18.15 -23.17
CA PRO A 239 13.22 19.29 -23.63
C PRO A 239 12.27 19.62 -22.50
N VAL A 240 12.47 20.79 -21.89
CA VAL A 240 11.45 21.47 -21.10
C VAL A 240 10.32 21.73 -22.09
N LYS A 241 9.40 20.76 -22.22
CA LYS A 241 8.13 20.97 -22.90
C LYS A 241 7.24 21.68 -21.90
N ASP A 242 6.73 22.82 -22.34
CA ASP A 242 5.76 23.65 -21.64
C ASP A 242 4.57 22.82 -21.11
N GLU A 243 4.03 23.25 -19.98
CA GLU A 243 3.19 22.51 -19.01
C GLU A 243 1.78 22.09 -19.48
N ASP A 244 1.47 22.04 -20.79
CA ASP A 244 0.07 21.98 -21.26
C ASP A 244 -0.39 20.65 -21.93
N ASP A 245 0.42 19.59 -22.00
CA ASP A 245 0.05 18.32 -22.68
C ASP A 245 0.27 17.03 -21.84
N GLU A 246 -0.08 17.02 -20.56
CA GLU A 246 0.10 15.86 -19.65
C GLU A 246 -1.07 14.86 -19.59
N PHE A 247 -1.52 14.29 -20.73
CA PHE A 247 -2.52 13.20 -20.66
C PHE A 247 -2.35 12.02 -21.65
N ALA A 248 -1.25 11.96 -22.42
CA ALA A 248 -1.18 11.01 -23.53
C ALA A 248 -0.39 9.70 -23.31
N ASP A 249 0.53 9.56 -22.34
CA ASP A 249 1.41 8.38 -22.28
C ASP A 249 1.56 7.79 -20.86
N MET A 250 0.46 7.27 -20.30
CA MET A 250 0.41 6.59 -18.99
C MET A 250 0.44 5.05 -19.07
N ASP A 251 0.70 4.46 -20.25
CA ASP A 251 0.56 3.01 -20.47
C ASP A 251 1.85 2.25 -20.81
N ASP A 252 3.01 2.91 -20.98
CA ASP A 252 4.26 2.21 -21.27
C ASP A 252 5.08 1.90 -20.01
N LEU A 253 4.67 0.86 -19.28
CA LEU A 253 5.40 0.26 -18.15
C LEU A 253 6.55 -0.66 -18.60
N THR A 254 6.99 -0.62 -19.87
CA THR A 254 8.12 -1.45 -20.28
C THR A 254 9.40 -0.99 -19.58
N PRO A 255 10.16 -1.91 -18.93
CA PRO A 255 11.43 -1.55 -18.33
C PRO A 255 12.37 -1.08 -19.42
N ARG A 256 12.68 0.23 -19.45
CA ARG A 256 13.75 0.76 -20.30
C ARG A 256 15.01 -0.04 -19.99
N LYS A 257 15.50 -0.80 -20.98
CA LYS A 257 16.77 -1.55 -20.87
C LYS A 257 17.87 -0.53 -20.61
N ILE A 258 18.38 -0.49 -19.38
CA ILE A 258 19.62 0.19 -19.05
C ILE A 258 20.73 -0.59 -19.78
N ALA A 259 21.07 -0.14 -20.98
CA ALA A 259 21.99 -0.83 -21.88
C ALA A 259 23.47 -0.69 -21.45
N VAL A 260 23.76 0.15 -20.46
CA VAL A 260 25.13 0.49 -20.07
C VAL A 260 25.52 -0.28 -18.81
N LYS A 261 26.52 -1.15 -18.94
CA LYS A 261 27.14 -1.86 -17.81
C LYS A 261 28.02 -0.88 -17.05
N LYS A 262 27.63 -0.54 -15.82
CA LYS A 262 28.44 0.24 -14.87
C LYS A 262 29.08 -0.71 -13.87
N ALA A 263 30.35 -0.48 -13.55
CA ALA A 263 31.11 -1.24 -12.57
C ALA A 263 31.58 -0.33 -11.43
N LEU A 264 31.74 -0.88 -10.23
CA LEU A 264 32.35 -0.18 -9.10
C LEU A 264 33.82 -0.60 -8.99
N LEU A 265 34.73 0.37 -8.95
CA LEU A 265 36.17 0.16 -8.82
C LEU A 265 36.70 1.04 -7.68
N SER A 266 37.81 0.66 -7.05
CA SER A 266 38.49 1.58 -6.12
C SER A 266 39.02 2.80 -6.86
N GLN A 267 39.14 3.94 -6.17
CA GLN A 267 39.77 5.16 -6.72
C GLN A 267 41.13 4.87 -7.37
N GLU A 268 41.99 4.11 -6.69
CA GLU A 268 43.31 3.74 -7.23
C GLU A 268 43.22 2.95 -8.53
N ALA A 269 42.30 1.97 -8.61
CA ALA A 269 42.11 1.18 -9.81
C ALA A 269 41.53 2.02 -10.96
N ALA A 270 40.61 2.93 -10.66
CA ALA A 270 40.06 3.88 -11.64
C ALA A 270 41.15 4.82 -12.16
N ASP A 271 42.04 5.32 -11.30
CA ASP A 271 43.16 6.20 -11.65
C ASP A 271 44.23 5.49 -12.48
N LEU A 272 44.54 4.23 -12.18
CA LEU A 272 45.46 3.43 -12.99
C LEU A 272 44.89 3.20 -14.38
N LEU A 273 43.58 2.96 -14.49
CA LEU A 273 42.88 2.78 -15.76
C LEU A 273 42.65 4.09 -16.52
N SER A 274 42.64 5.25 -15.87
CA SER A 274 42.52 6.56 -16.53
C SER A 274 43.86 7.08 -17.07
N LYS A 275 44.98 6.67 -16.46
CA LYS A 275 46.34 7.00 -16.90
C LYS A 275 46.82 6.20 -18.10
N GLY A 276 46.11 5.13 -18.47
CA GLY A 276 46.39 4.36 -19.68
C GLY A 276 46.03 5.14 -20.95
N ALA A 277 46.85 5.03 -22.00
CA ALA A 277 46.72 5.80 -23.25
C ALA A 277 45.48 5.46 -24.11
N ALA A 278 44.50 4.73 -23.59
CA ALA A 278 43.32 4.28 -24.31
C ALA A 278 42.06 5.02 -23.82
N GLN A 279 41.48 5.85 -24.68
CA GLN A 279 40.15 6.48 -24.48
C GLN A 279 39.00 5.52 -24.83
N ASP A 280 39.23 4.21 -24.74
CA ASP A 280 38.27 3.18 -25.13
C ASP A 280 37.46 2.68 -23.91
N SER A 281 36.51 1.78 -24.16
CA SER A 281 35.68 1.16 -23.12
C SER A 281 36.49 0.55 -21.98
N LEU A 282 35.87 0.43 -20.80
CA LEU A 282 36.52 -0.13 -19.61
C LEU A 282 37.14 -1.51 -19.87
N ASP A 283 36.44 -2.36 -20.61
CA ASP A 283 36.89 -3.71 -20.97
C ASP A 283 38.16 -3.66 -21.85
N VAL A 284 38.23 -2.72 -22.78
CA VAL A 284 39.41 -2.52 -23.65
C VAL A 284 40.60 -2.01 -22.83
N ARG A 285 40.37 -1.08 -21.91
CA ARG A 285 41.42 -0.58 -20.99
C ARG A 285 41.98 -1.68 -20.10
N LEU A 286 41.12 -2.52 -19.52
CA LEU A 286 41.53 -3.68 -18.71
C LEU A 286 42.35 -4.69 -19.54
N LYS A 287 41.94 -4.96 -20.78
CA LYS A 287 42.65 -5.88 -21.66
C LYS A 287 44.06 -5.38 -22.00
N LYS A 288 44.20 -4.10 -22.39
CA LYS A 288 45.49 -3.48 -22.69
C LYS A 288 46.41 -3.48 -21.47
N PHE A 289 45.92 -3.10 -20.29
CA PHE A 289 46.68 -3.19 -19.04
C PHE A 289 47.16 -4.62 -18.74
N GLY A 290 46.32 -5.62 -19.03
CA GLY A 290 46.70 -7.03 -18.91
C GLY A 290 47.79 -7.47 -19.90
N GLU A 291 47.82 -6.90 -21.10
CA GLU A 291 48.86 -7.13 -22.12
C GLU A 291 50.18 -6.49 -21.71
N GLU A 292 50.17 -5.22 -21.28
CA GLU A 292 51.35 -4.50 -20.77
C GLU A 292 51.97 -5.23 -19.57
N LYS A 293 51.14 -5.72 -18.64
CA LYS A 293 51.60 -6.53 -17.51
C LYS A 293 52.34 -7.79 -17.96
N LYS A 294 51.80 -8.51 -18.95
CA LYS A 294 52.45 -9.72 -19.49
C LYS A 294 53.79 -9.39 -20.15
N GLU A 295 53.86 -8.29 -20.89
CA GLU A 295 55.08 -7.86 -21.55
C GLU A 295 56.19 -7.49 -20.56
N LEU A 296 55.84 -6.78 -19.47
CA LEU A 296 56.76 -6.50 -18.36
C LEU A 296 57.20 -7.78 -17.65
N GLU A 297 56.30 -8.74 -17.42
CA GLU A 297 56.66 -10.05 -16.86
C GLU A 297 57.65 -10.82 -17.77
N ASP A 298 57.47 -10.76 -19.09
CA ASP A 298 58.38 -11.35 -20.07
C ASP A 298 59.76 -10.67 -20.06
N GLN A 299 59.82 -9.34 -19.91
CA GLN A 299 61.07 -8.59 -19.77
C GLN A 299 61.81 -8.98 -18.49
N VAL A 300 61.10 -9.08 -17.36
CA VAL A 300 61.69 -9.53 -16.08
C VAL A 300 62.25 -10.95 -16.21
N ARG A 301 61.55 -11.86 -16.91
CA ARG A 301 62.04 -13.23 -17.15
C ARG A 301 63.31 -13.24 -17.99
N ARG A 302 63.39 -12.43 -19.06
CA ARG A 302 64.61 -12.28 -19.89
C ARG A 302 65.80 -11.76 -19.09
N LEU A 303 65.62 -10.67 -18.35
CA LEU A 303 66.68 -10.08 -17.52
C LEU A 303 67.20 -11.04 -16.44
N LYS A 304 66.32 -11.87 -15.85
CA LYS A 304 66.75 -12.91 -14.89
C LYS A 304 67.67 -13.95 -15.55
N LEU A 305 67.37 -14.34 -16.78
CA LEU A 305 68.14 -15.33 -17.54
C LEU A 305 69.51 -14.77 -17.92
N GLU A 306 69.57 -13.53 -18.41
CA GLU A 306 70.82 -12.81 -18.70
C GLU A 306 71.70 -12.66 -17.45
N LEU A 307 71.10 -12.32 -16.30
CA LEU A 307 71.82 -12.23 -15.03
C LEU A 307 72.45 -13.58 -14.63
N GLU A 308 71.73 -14.68 -14.85
CA GLU A 308 72.21 -16.03 -14.55
C GLU A 308 73.35 -16.48 -15.46
N GLU A 309 73.28 -16.15 -16.76
CA GLU A 309 74.37 -16.37 -17.71
C GLU A 309 75.64 -15.59 -17.34
N GLU A 310 75.50 -14.33 -16.93
CA GLU A 310 76.64 -13.49 -16.56
C GLU A 310 77.31 -13.97 -15.27
N LYS A 311 76.52 -14.44 -14.29
CA LYS A 311 77.04 -15.15 -13.11
C LYS A 311 77.83 -16.40 -13.51
N ASN A 312 77.36 -17.17 -14.48
CA ASN A 312 78.05 -18.38 -14.95
C ASN A 312 79.35 -18.07 -15.70
N LYS A 313 79.41 -17.00 -16.51
CA LYS A 313 80.66 -16.53 -17.16
C LYS A 313 81.69 -16.08 -16.13
N ASN A 314 81.25 -15.36 -15.10
CA ASN A 314 82.14 -14.90 -14.03
C ASN A 314 82.69 -16.08 -13.21
N ARG A 315 81.92 -17.17 -13.07
CA ARG A 315 82.37 -18.41 -12.43
C ARG A 315 83.49 -19.10 -13.22
N ARG A 316 83.46 -19.09 -14.55
CA ARG A 316 84.50 -19.66 -15.43
C ARG A 316 85.81 -18.85 -15.43
N ARG A 317 85.76 -17.54 -15.19
CA ARG A 317 86.97 -16.68 -15.11
C ARG A 317 87.83 -16.92 -13.86
N LYS A 318 87.29 -17.54 -12.81
CA LYS A 318 88.02 -17.84 -11.56
C LYS A 318 88.90 -19.10 -11.63
N GLU A 319 88.88 -19.86 -12.72
CA GLU A 319 89.48 -21.22 -12.79
C GLU A 319 90.98 -21.25 -13.18
N ASN A 320 91.68 -20.10 -13.26
CA ASN A 320 93.09 -20.04 -13.65
C ASN A 320 94.07 -19.85 -12.46
N GLY A 321 94.60 -20.97 -11.97
CA GLY A 321 96.04 -21.22 -11.82
C GLY A 321 96.87 -20.57 -10.71
N LEU A 322 96.40 -19.55 -10.00
CA LEU A 322 97.07 -18.99 -8.79
C LEU A 322 96.23 -19.17 -7.51
N ASP A 323 95.08 -19.84 -7.63
CA ASP A 323 94.08 -19.93 -6.59
C ASP A 323 94.29 -21.15 -5.68
N TYR A 324 94.99 -22.21 -6.11
CA TYR A 324 94.98 -23.48 -5.36
C TYR A 324 95.61 -23.41 -3.95
N ASP A 325 96.76 -22.75 -3.80
CA ASP A 325 97.42 -22.63 -2.48
C ASP A 325 96.70 -21.60 -1.59
N ARG A 326 96.24 -20.48 -2.15
CA ARG A 326 95.41 -19.50 -1.45
C ARG A 326 94.07 -20.11 -1.01
N GLN A 327 93.45 -20.90 -1.87
CA GLN A 327 92.22 -21.63 -1.64
C GLN A 327 92.43 -22.76 -0.63
N LYS A 328 93.61 -23.39 -0.58
CA LYS A 328 93.97 -24.39 0.45
C LYS A 328 94.11 -23.74 1.83
N GLU A 329 94.75 -22.58 1.94
CA GLU A 329 94.84 -21.81 3.19
C GLU A 329 93.48 -21.24 3.62
N GLN A 330 92.71 -20.72 2.67
CA GLN A 330 91.31 -20.33 2.90
C GLN A 330 90.46 -21.52 3.35
N ASN A 331 90.64 -22.71 2.76
CA ASN A 331 89.92 -23.91 3.18
C ASN A 331 90.33 -24.38 4.58
N LYS A 332 91.60 -24.26 4.97
CA LYS A 332 92.05 -24.54 6.34
C LYS A 332 91.38 -23.60 7.35
N THR A 333 91.44 -22.30 7.09
CA THR A 333 90.81 -21.29 7.97
C THR A 333 89.29 -21.46 8.02
N VAL A 334 88.64 -21.72 6.89
CA VAL A 334 87.20 -22.05 6.83
C VAL A 334 86.88 -23.30 7.64
N ASN A 335 87.69 -24.35 7.57
CA ASN A 335 87.46 -25.57 8.36
C ASN A 335 87.67 -25.33 9.86
N GLU A 336 88.64 -24.50 10.24
CA GLU A 336 88.83 -24.11 11.64
C GLU A 336 87.67 -23.27 12.17
N TYR A 337 87.17 -22.31 11.41
CA TYR A 337 85.96 -21.56 11.77
C TYR A 337 84.72 -22.45 11.80
N LYS A 338 84.57 -23.41 10.88
CA LYS A 338 83.48 -24.40 10.94
C LYS A 338 83.54 -25.23 12.21
N PHE A 339 84.73 -25.69 12.61
CA PHE A 339 84.88 -26.44 13.87
C PHE A 339 84.57 -25.58 15.10
N ARG A 340 85.02 -24.31 15.10
CA ARG A 340 84.69 -23.36 16.18
C ARG A 340 83.19 -23.08 16.26
N VAL A 341 82.53 -22.90 15.13
CA VAL A 341 81.08 -22.71 15.05
C VAL A 341 80.36 -23.97 15.55
N GLN A 342 80.73 -25.17 15.09
CA GLN A 342 80.14 -26.41 15.58
C GLN A 342 80.30 -26.61 17.09
N LYS A 343 81.48 -26.26 17.64
CA LYS A 343 81.71 -26.30 19.09
C LYS A 343 80.82 -25.30 19.83
N ALA A 344 80.71 -24.07 19.34
CA ALA A 344 79.83 -23.05 19.91
C ALA A 344 78.35 -23.44 19.79
N GLU A 345 77.92 -24.04 18.67
CA GLU A 345 76.57 -24.55 18.47
C GLU A 345 76.23 -25.67 19.45
N ALA A 346 77.17 -26.60 19.71
CA ALA A 346 77.00 -27.64 20.71
C ALA A 346 76.91 -27.08 22.14
N GLU A 347 77.70 -26.05 22.45
CA GLU A 347 77.64 -25.34 23.73
C GLU A 347 76.31 -24.60 23.91
N VAL A 348 75.84 -23.90 22.87
CA VAL A 348 74.53 -23.23 22.85
C VAL A 348 73.41 -24.24 23.07
N SER A 349 73.44 -25.39 22.40
CA SER A 349 72.45 -26.46 22.59
C SER A 349 72.43 -26.96 24.05
N THR A 350 73.61 -27.11 24.66
CA THR A 350 73.75 -27.50 26.07
C THR A 350 73.19 -26.43 27.02
N LEU A 351 73.51 -25.16 26.78
CA LEU A 351 73.00 -24.04 27.56
C LEU A 351 71.48 -23.89 27.41
N GLN A 352 70.94 -24.05 26.21
CA GLN A 352 69.49 -24.06 25.96
C GLN A 352 68.79 -25.17 26.74
N ALA A 353 69.37 -26.39 26.77
CA ALA A 353 68.84 -27.48 27.58
C ALA A 353 68.85 -27.16 29.08
N ASN A 354 69.89 -26.48 29.58
CA ASN A 354 69.97 -26.04 30.97
C ASN A 354 68.93 -24.96 31.28
N VAL A 355 68.76 -23.96 30.42
CA VAL A 355 67.74 -22.92 30.55
C VAL A 355 66.35 -23.55 30.61
N ALA A 356 66.02 -24.47 29.69
CA ALA A 356 64.73 -25.16 29.69
C ALA A 356 64.46 -25.93 31.00
N ARG A 357 65.49 -26.56 31.59
CA ARG A 357 65.36 -27.23 32.90
C ARG A 357 65.14 -26.23 34.03
N LEU A 358 65.88 -25.12 34.04
CA LEU A 358 65.74 -24.07 35.04
C LEU A 358 64.38 -23.38 34.95
N ASP A 359 63.88 -23.14 33.75
CA ASP A 359 62.53 -22.58 33.51
C ASP A 359 61.45 -23.53 34.02
N ALA A 360 61.58 -24.83 33.77
CA ALA A 360 60.64 -25.84 34.30
C ALA A 360 60.65 -25.89 35.84
N LEU A 361 61.82 -25.78 36.45
CA LEU A 361 61.97 -25.76 37.91
C LEU A 361 61.43 -24.46 38.52
N SER A 362 61.69 -23.31 37.89
CA SER A 362 61.13 -22.00 38.25
C SER A 362 59.60 -22.01 38.17
N ALA A 363 59.03 -22.57 37.10
CA ALA A 363 57.59 -22.71 36.94
C ALA A 363 56.97 -23.56 38.07
N ARG A 364 57.60 -24.68 38.44
CA ARG A 364 57.15 -25.53 39.57
C ARG A 364 57.23 -24.81 40.91
N TYR A 365 58.29 -24.04 41.16
CA TYR A 365 58.38 -23.28 42.41
C TYR A 365 57.37 -22.13 42.47
N ARG A 366 57.05 -21.50 41.33
CA ARG A 366 55.96 -20.52 41.27
C ARG A 366 54.62 -21.15 41.62
N THR A 367 54.26 -22.27 40.99
CA THR A 367 52.99 -22.95 41.30
C THR A 367 52.93 -23.41 42.75
N GLN A 368 54.04 -23.93 43.29
CA GLN A 368 54.12 -24.31 44.70
C GLN A 368 53.95 -23.10 45.63
N SER A 369 54.53 -21.95 45.29
CA SER A 369 54.35 -20.70 46.05
C SER A 369 52.88 -20.25 46.03
N GLU A 370 52.23 -20.26 44.86
CA GLU A 370 50.81 -19.88 44.71
C GLU A 370 49.88 -20.81 45.50
N GLU A 371 50.18 -22.12 45.54
CA GLU A 371 49.44 -23.10 46.36
C GLU A 371 49.60 -22.84 47.85
N LEU A 372 50.82 -22.53 48.30
CA LEU A 372 51.08 -22.17 49.69
C LEU A 372 50.38 -20.87 50.08
N GLU A 373 50.40 -19.84 49.23
CA GLU A 373 49.68 -18.59 49.45
C GLU A 373 48.17 -18.81 49.60
N LYS A 374 47.56 -19.61 48.71
CA LYS A 374 46.14 -19.99 48.82
C LYS A 374 45.84 -20.71 50.14
N SER A 375 46.68 -21.66 50.53
CA SER A 375 46.51 -22.37 51.80
C SER A 375 46.63 -21.45 53.01
N GLU A 376 47.51 -20.44 52.95
CA GLU A 376 47.64 -19.43 54.00
C GLU A 376 46.39 -18.54 54.11
N GLU A 377 45.80 -18.15 52.97
CA GLU A 377 44.56 -17.39 52.94
C GLU A 377 43.37 -18.18 53.50
N GLU A 378 43.27 -19.47 53.17
CA GLU A 378 42.27 -20.38 53.72
C GLU A 378 42.40 -20.48 55.24
N LEU A 379 43.61 -20.73 55.76
CA LEU A 379 43.89 -20.78 57.20
C LEU A 379 43.60 -19.44 57.89
N LYS A 380 43.91 -18.30 57.26
CA LYS A 380 43.53 -16.98 57.77
C LYS A 380 42.00 -16.83 57.85
N SER A 381 41.27 -17.35 56.87
CA SER A 381 39.81 -17.32 56.85
C SER A 381 39.20 -18.19 57.95
N GLU A 382 39.72 -19.41 58.15
CA GLU A 382 39.31 -20.33 59.21
C GLU A 382 39.62 -19.77 60.58
N LYS A 383 40.82 -19.22 60.78
CA LYS A 383 41.18 -18.51 62.01
C LYS A 383 40.18 -17.41 62.35
N ARG A 384 39.75 -16.61 61.36
CA ARG A 384 38.73 -15.56 61.58
C ARG A 384 37.37 -16.15 61.94
N LYS A 385 36.95 -17.26 61.31
CA LYS A 385 35.69 -17.96 61.64
C LYS A 385 35.71 -18.49 63.07
N LEU A 386 36.74 -19.26 63.41
CA LEU A 386 36.93 -19.80 64.77
C LEU A 386 37.03 -18.71 65.83
N GLN A 387 37.66 -17.57 65.51
CA GLN A 387 37.68 -16.42 66.43
C GLN A 387 36.28 -15.82 66.66
N ARG A 388 35.39 -15.82 65.66
CA ARG A 388 34.00 -15.37 65.85
C ARG A 388 33.23 -16.38 66.67
N GLU A 389 33.33 -17.66 66.34
CA GLU A 389 32.68 -18.75 67.10
C GLU A 389 33.12 -18.75 68.57
N LEU A 390 34.42 -18.54 68.83
CA LEU A 390 34.94 -18.40 70.18
C LEU A 390 34.29 -17.24 70.93
N ARG A 391 34.15 -16.06 70.30
CA ARG A 391 33.48 -14.90 70.90
C ARG A 391 32.01 -15.16 71.18
N GLU A 392 31.31 -15.83 70.27
CA GLU A 392 29.90 -16.21 70.46
C GLU A 392 29.71 -17.21 71.60
N LEU A 393 30.59 -18.22 71.68
CA LEU A 393 30.58 -19.19 72.78
C LEU A 393 30.96 -18.52 74.12
N GLN A 394 31.91 -17.59 74.12
CA GLN A 394 32.24 -16.78 75.30
C GLN A 394 31.03 -15.96 75.75
N GLN A 395 30.33 -15.28 74.84
CA GLN A 395 29.12 -14.53 75.17
C GLN A 395 28.04 -15.44 75.77
N LYS A 396 27.80 -16.63 75.18
CA LYS A 396 26.86 -17.62 75.72
C LYS A 396 27.29 -18.12 77.11
N TYR A 397 28.59 -18.31 77.33
CA TYR A 397 29.12 -18.67 78.64
C TYR A 397 28.83 -17.56 79.67
N ASP A 398 29.11 -16.30 79.35
CA ASP A 398 28.88 -15.16 80.23
C ASP A 398 27.37 -14.97 80.55
N GLU A 399 26.49 -15.19 79.56
CA GLU A 399 25.03 -15.20 79.74
C GLU A 399 24.58 -16.30 80.71
N LEU A 400 25.07 -17.53 80.50
CA LEU A 400 24.76 -18.66 81.37
C LEU A 400 25.33 -18.49 82.79
N ASP A 401 26.54 -17.95 82.92
CA ASP A 401 27.14 -17.69 84.24
C ASP A 401 26.38 -16.59 84.97
N SER A 402 25.94 -15.54 84.27
CA SER A 402 25.06 -14.50 84.84
C SER A 402 23.72 -15.09 85.31
N ALA A 403 23.10 -15.97 84.51
CA ALA A 403 21.86 -16.65 84.88
C ALA A 403 22.06 -17.60 86.08
N LYS A 404 23.16 -18.36 86.11
CA LYS A 404 23.55 -19.20 87.24
C LYS A 404 23.73 -18.37 88.50
N ASN A 405 24.46 -17.26 88.43
CA ASN A 405 24.68 -16.36 89.56
C ASN A 405 23.36 -15.74 90.06
N PHE A 406 22.42 -15.40 89.16
CA PHE A 406 21.09 -14.94 89.53
C PHE A 406 20.29 -16.03 90.27
N LEU A 407 20.25 -17.24 89.74
CA LEU A 407 19.58 -18.38 90.37
C LEU A 407 20.21 -18.72 91.72
N GLN A 408 21.54 -18.67 91.83
CA GLN A 408 22.27 -18.87 93.08
C GLN A 408 21.84 -17.85 94.14
N ARG A 409 21.76 -16.56 93.79
CA ARG A 409 21.28 -15.51 94.70
C ARG A 409 19.83 -15.73 95.14
N GLN A 410 18.95 -16.16 94.23
CA GLN A 410 17.57 -16.51 94.57
C GLN A 410 17.48 -17.70 95.51
N TYR A 411 18.26 -18.75 95.24
CA TYR A 411 18.38 -19.92 96.09
C TYR A 411 18.87 -19.52 97.49
N ASP A 412 19.93 -18.73 97.58
CA ASP A 412 20.47 -18.26 98.86
C ASP A 412 19.45 -17.39 99.60
N LYS A 413 18.67 -16.55 98.91
CA LYS A 413 17.57 -15.79 99.52
C LYS A 413 16.50 -16.72 100.11
N MET A 414 16.01 -17.70 99.33
CA MET A 414 15.04 -18.68 99.83
C MET A 414 15.59 -19.51 100.99
N ARG A 415 16.88 -19.84 100.96
CA ARG A 415 17.57 -20.55 102.04
C ARG A 415 17.59 -19.71 103.32
N HIS A 416 17.95 -18.43 103.24
CA HIS A 416 17.90 -17.51 104.39
C HIS A 416 16.46 -17.33 104.90
N ASP A 417 15.48 -17.14 104.02
CA ASP A 417 14.06 -17.02 104.38
C ASP A 417 13.48 -18.30 105.02
N ARG A 418 14.06 -19.46 104.71
CA ARG A 418 13.70 -20.74 105.34
C ARG A 418 14.36 -20.90 106.70
N ILE A 419 15.62 -20.49 106.85
CA ILE A 419 16.35 -20.52 108.12
C ILE A 419 15.74 -19.51 109.11
N GLY A 420 15.36 -18.31 108.67
CA GLY A 420 14.76 -17.28 109.53
C GLY A 420 13.31 -17.52 109.94
N ARG A 421 12.69 -18.63 109.51
CA ARG A 421 11.35 -19.08 109.95
C ARG A 421 11.38 -20.20 110.99
N PHE A 422 12.57 -20.65 111.37
CA PHE A 422 12.83 -21.43 112.58
C PHE A 422 13.43 -20.52 113.63
#